data_AF-A0A2A7SAA0-F1
#
_entry.id   AF-A0A2A7SAA0-F1
#
_cell.length_a   1.000
_cell.length_b   1.000
_cell.length_c   1.000
_cell.angle_alpha   90.00
_cell.angle_beta   90.00
_cell.angle_gamma   90.00
#
_symmetry.space_group_name_H-M   'P 1'
#
loop_
_entity.id
_entity.type
_entity.pdbx_description
1 polymer ?
#
loop_
_entity_poly.entity_id
_entity_poly.type
_entity_poly.pdbx_seq_one_letter_code
_entity_poly.pdbx_strand_id
1 'polypeptide(L)'
;MIDAYFSYLEHRLILMRAFTGKALVHGELLDILRARWDKKFKMIGLASIERGRLLGRLKALKERIRNPFAHGGVENDGGSIYCHVPNVGAIPSNMSASGKGVRFGFIPVDTEEHKSACRLFDSIDEFLGSGDLRVANALAEGGLHAAWDADHLQLYRHLQSASDDEVEDYIHHWHDEQDRFENMDF
;
A
#
# COMPACT_ATOMS: atom_id res chain seq x y z
N MET A 1 9.91 -1.70 -8.48
CA MET A 1 9.43 -2.33 -7.22
C MET A 1 8.77 -1.33 -6.28
N ILE A 2 9.51 -0.38 -5.68
CA ILE A 2 8.97 0.49 -4.63
C ILE A 2 7.73 1.29 -5.10
N ASP A 3 7.78 1.90 -6.29
CA ASP A 3 6.61 2.59 -6.86
C ASP A 3 5.42 1.66 -7.09
N ALA A 4 5.67 0.47 -7.63
CA ALA A 4 4.63 -0.53 -7.84
C ALA A 4 3.97 -0.94 -6.52
N TYR A 5 4.76 -1.12 -5.46
CA TYR A 5 4.24 -1.43 -4.12
C TYR A 5 3.37 -0.29 -3.57
N PHE A 6 3.81 0.97 -3.68
CA PHE A 6 2.97 2.10 -3.23
C PHE A 6 1.68 2.22 -4.04
N SER A 7 1.73 1.94 -5.36
CA SER A 7 0.54 1.90 -6.20
C SER A 7 -0.41 0.79 -5.78
N TYR A 8 0.11 -0.43 -5.58
CA TYR A 8 -0.64 -1.58 -5.07
C TYR A 8 -1.32 -1.25 -3.74
N LEU A 9 -0.53 -0.76 -2.79
CA LEU A 9 -0.97 -0.39 -1.45
C LEU A 9 -2.09 0.67 -1.50
N GLU A 10 -1.99 1.67 -2.37
CA GLU A 10 -3.04 2.69 -2.50
C GLU A 10 -4.37 2.14 -2.98
N HIS A 11 -4.38 1.17 -3.90
CA HIS A 11 -5.60 0.52 -4.38
C HIS A 11 -6.16 -0.45 -3.33
N ARG A 12 -5.29 -1.27 -2.73
CA ARG A 12 -5.65 -2.20 -1.64
C ARG A 12 -6.34 -1.47 -0.50
N LEU A 13 -5.81 -0.33 -0.04
CA LEU A 13 -6.42 0.47 1.02
C LEU A 13 -7.82 1.02 0.68
N ILE A 14 -8.08 1.32 -0.60
CA ILE A 14 -9.42 1.77 -1.05
C ILE A 14 -10.40 0.60 -0.95
N LEU A 15 -10.02 -0.58 -1.45
CA LEU A 15 -10.85 -1.79 -1.38
C LEU A 15 -11.12 -2.21 0.07
N MET A 16 -10.07 -2.28 0.89
CA MET A 16 -10.19 -2.62 2.30
C MET A 16 -11.16 -1.68 3.04
N ARG A 17 -11.24 -0.39 2.69
CA ARG A 17 -12.21 0.53 3.32
C ARG A 17 -13.64 0.05 3.10
N ALA A 18 -13.99 -0.47 1.93
CA ALA A 18 -15.31 -1.04 1.67
C ALA A 18 -15.57 -2.26 2.55
N PHE A 19 -14.61 -3.19 2.55
CA PHE A 19 -14.70 -4.46 3.28
C PHE A 19 -14.67 -4.32 4.81
N THR A 20 -14.37 -3.15 5.36
CA THR A 20 -14.64 -2.88 6.79
C THR A 20 -16.13 -2.94 7.17
N GLY A 21 -17.04 -2.94 6.19
CA GLY A 21 -18.49 -2.99 6.43
C GLY A 21 -19.05 -1.72 7.10
N LYS A 22 -18.25 -0.64 7.18
CA LYS A 22 -18.68 0.67 7.71
C LYS A 22 -19.22 1.51 6.56
N ALA A 23 -20.46 1.97 6.70
CA ALA A 23 -21.07 2.87 5.72
C ALA A 23 -20.20 4.11 5.48
N LEU A 24 -20.20 4.60 4.25
CA LEU A 24 -19.57 5.86 3.91
C LEU A 24 -20.44 7.02 4.37
N VAL A 25 -19.81 8.05 4.92
CA VAL A 25 -20.45 9.35 5.08
C VAL A 25 -20.46 10.07 3.72
N HIS A 26 -21.40 10.99 3.52
CA HIS A 26 -21.47 11.79 2.30
C HIS A 26 -20.11 12.45 1.99
N GLY A 27 -19.59 12.23 0.78
CA GLY A 27 -18.29 12.74 0.33
C GLY A 27 -17.07 11.87 0.68
N GLU A 28 -17.21 10.89 1.59
CA GLU A 28 -16.07 10.09 2.08
C GLU A 28 -15.40 9.26 0.96
N LEU A 29 -16.16 8.79 -0.04
CA LEU A 29 -15.59 8.11 -1.19
C LEU A 29 -14.62 9.00 -1.98
N LEU A 30 -15.03 10.26 -2.23
CA LEU A 30 -14.15 11.20 -2.94
C LEU A 30 -12.94 11.56 -2.07
N ASP A 31 -13.13 11.67 -0.76
CA ASP A 31 -12.05 11.94 0.17
C ASP A 31 -11.02 10.81 0.20
N ILE A 32 -11.45 9.54 0.25
CA ILE A 32 -10.52 8.41 0.23
C ILE A 32 -9.79 8.29 -1.11
N LEU A 33 -10.48 8.52 -2.23
CA LEU A 33 -9.87 8.48 -3.57
C LEU A 33 -8.79 9.57 -3.75
N ARG A 34 -9.04 10.78 -3.20
CA ARG A 34 -8.10 11.91 -3.25
C ARG A 34 -7.01 11.85 -2.19
N ALA A 35 -7.22 11.08 -1.13
CA ALA A 35 -6.27 10.96 -0.05
C ALA A 35 -4.99 10.26 -0.51
N ARG A 36 -3.86 10.70 0.05
CA ARG A 36 -2.60 9.96 -0.05
C ARG A 36 -2.67 8.67 0.77
N TRP A 37 -1.85 7.68 0.42
CA TRP A 37 -1.76 6.39 1.15
C TRP A 37 -1.68 6.52 2.68
N ASP A 38 -0.93 7.50 3.21
CA ASP A 38 -0.75 7.70 4.65
C ASP A 38 -2.05 8.15 5.35
N LYS A 39 -2.89 8.90 4.64
CA LYS A 39 -4.22 9.27 5.10
C LYS A 39 -5.21 8.11 4.93
N LYS A 40 -5.17 7.39 3.80
CA LYS A 40 -5.99 6.19 3.56
C LYS A 40 -5.82 5.15 4.67
N PHE A 41 -4.58 4.91 5.10
CA PHE A 41 -4.25 4.04 6.24
C PHE A 41 -4.94 4.43 7.56
N LYS A 42 -5.18 5.72 7.77
CA LYS A 42 -5.90 6.19 8.96
C LYS A 42 -7.41 5.99 8.81
N MET A 43 -7.92 6.18 7.59
CA MET A 43 -9.35 6.07 7.28
C MET A 43 -9.87 4.63 7.41
N ILE A 44 -9.05 3.61 7.15
CA ILE A 44 -9.43 2.19 7.33
C ILE A 44 -9.47 1.75 8.82
N GLY A 45 -9.08 2.61 9.76
CA GLY A 45 -9.55 2.50 11.14
C GLY A 45 -8.66 1.82 12.19
N LEU A 46 -7.37 1.55 11.94
CA LEU A 46 -6.50 0.98 12.99
C LEU A 46 -5.68 2.04 13.72
N ALA A 47 -6.03 2.45 14.94
CA ALA A 47 -5.14 3.30 15.74
C ALA A 47 -4.19 2.46 16.63
N SER A 48 -3.01 2.09 16.12
CA SER A 48 -1.97 1.43 16.93
C SER A 48 -0.61 2.16 16.89
N ILE A 49 0.20 1.97 17.94
CA ILE A 49 1.59 2.44 18.02
C ILE A 49 2.43 1.80 16.91
N GLU A 50 2.20 0.50 16.67
CA GLU A 50 2.86 -0.26 15.63
C GLU A 50 2.61 0.30 14.23
N ARG A 51 1.36 0.67 13.93
CA ARG A 51 1.01 1.38 12.70
C ARG A 51 1.86 2.66 12.56
N GLY A 52 1.96 3.46 13.62
CA GLY A 52 2.76 4.70 13.59
C GLY A 52 4.22 4.45 13.21
N ARG A 53 4.83 3.42 13.80
CA ARG A 53 6.21 2.99 13.50
C ARG A 53 6.35 2.54 12.04
N LEU A 54 5.45 1.68 11.57
CA LEU A 54 5.45 1.14 10.21
C LEU A 54 5.24 2.24 9.15
N LEU A 55 4.25 3.13 9.36
CA LEU A 55 4.01 4.29 8.49
C LEU A 55 5.22 5.24 8.46
N GLY A 56 5.88 5.46 9.59
CA GLY A 56 7.10 6.26 9.67
C GLY A 56 8.23 5.69 8.81
N ARG A 57 8.44 4.37 8.88
CA ARG A 57 9.43 3.65 8.05
C ARG A 57 9.08 3.70 6.57
N LEU A 58 7.81 3.49 6.20
CA LEU A 58 7.34 3.62 4.80
C LEU A 58 7.55 5.03 4.26
N LYS A 59 7.21 6.06 5.04
CA LYS A 59 7.39 7.45 4.66
C LYS A 59 8.87 7.77 4.43
N ALA A 60 9.74 7.32 5.33
CA ALA A 60 11.19 7.48 5.17
C ALA A 60 11.72 6.77 3.92
N LEU A 61 11.24 5.56 3.62
CA LEU A 61 11.60 4.85 2.38
C LEU A 61 11.16 5.62 1.13
N LYS A 62 9.94 6.18 1.15
CA LYS A 62 9.39 6.98 0.04
C LYS A 62 10.19 8.26 -0.18
N GLU A 63 10.49 8.99 0.87
CA GLU A 63 11.26 10.24 0.80
C GLU A 63 12.69 9.98 0.36
N ARG A 64 13.30 8.89 0.82
CA ARG A 64 14.71 8.58 0.55
C ARG A 64 14.96 7.98 -0.83
N ILE A 65 14.07 7.12 -1.32
CA ILE A 65 14.31 6.38 -2.57
C ILE A 65 13.33 6.83 -3.64
N ARG A 66 12.02 6.64 -3.38
CA ARG A 66 11.00 6.80 -4.40
C ARG A 66 10.93 8.22 -4.96
N ASN A 67 10.88 9.24 -4.11
CA ASN A 67 10.74 10.62 -4.55
C ASN A 67 11.94 11.09 -5.39
N PRO A 68 13.21 10.92 -4.95
CA PRO A 68 14.37 11.28 -5.77
C PRO A 68 14.35 10.62 -7.15
N PHE A 69 14.09 9.31 -7.24
CA PHE A 69 14.08 8.61 -8.53
C PHE A 69 12.89 9.01 -9.41
N ALA A 70 11.70 9.23 -8.84
CA ALA A 70 10.52 9.68 -9.58
C ALA A 70 10.65 11.10 -10.13
N HIS A 71 11.49 11.95 -9.50
CA HIS A 71 11.72 13.34 -9.90
C HIS A 71 13.03 13.52 -10.69
N GLY A 72 13.68 12.45 -11.16
CA GLY A 72 14.89 12.55 -11.99
C GLY A 72 16.17 12.88 -11.22
N GLY A 73 16.22 12.54 -9.93
CA GLY A 73 17.34 12.81 -9.04
C GLY A 73 17.32 14.21 -8.42
N VAL A 74 16.28 15.00 -8.68
CA VAL A 74 16.05 16.30 -8.04
C VAL A 74 15.26 16.07 -6.76
N GLU A 75 15.83 16.41 -5.61
CA GLU A 75 15.13 16.27 -4.34
C GLU A 75 14.06 17.37 -4.17
N ASN A 76 13.07 17.10 -3.33
CA ASN A 76 11.91 17.96 -3.09
C ASN A 76 12.25 19.28 -2.36
N ASP A 77 13.52 19.50 -2.00
CA ASP A 77 14.03 20.72 -1.37
C ASP A 77 14.40 21.81 -2.39
N GLY A 78 14.22 21.56 -3.69
CA GLY A 78 14.41 22.52 -4.76
C GLY A 78 15.88 22.73 -5.14
N GLY A 79 16.80 21.94 -4.58
CA GLY A 79 18.21 21.92 -4.96
C GLY A 79 18.49 20.83 -6.01
N SER A 80 18.93 21.23 -7.20
CA SER A 80 19.48 20.30 -8.18
C SER A 80 20.99 20.58 -8.35
N ILE A 81 21.81 20.07 -7.43
CA ILE A 81 23.26 20.14 -7.60
C ILE A 81 23.68 18.88 -8.35
N TYR A 82 24.40 19.08 -9.46
CA TYR A 82 25.01 17.97 -10.19
C TYR A 82 26.51 18.01 -9.97
N CYS A 83 27.07 16.92 -9.46
CA CYS A 83 28.51 16.73 -9.37
C CYS A 83 28.97 15.98 -10.62
N HIS A 84 29.92 16.55 -11.36
CA HIS A 84 30.55 15.85 -12.47
C HIS A 84 31.63 14.91 -11.94
N VAL A 85 31.42 13.61 -12.09
CA VAL A 85 32.42 12.59 -11.75
C VAL A 85 33.15 12.18 -13.04
N PRO A 86 34.50 12.24 -13.07
CA PRO A 86 35.27 11.82 -14.23
C PRO A 86 34.91 10.41 -14.70
N ASN A 87 34.71 10.24 -16.01
CA ASN A 87 34.33 8.98 -16.68
C ASN A 87 32.93 8.43 -16.35
N VAL A 88 32.13 9.13 -15.54
CA VAL A 88 30.72 8.77 -15.23
C VAL A 88 29.75 9.79 -15.78
N GLY A 89 30.11 11.07 -15.68
CA GLY A 89 29.23 12.19 -16.04
C GLY A 89 28.62 12.88 -14.82
N ALA A 90 27.52 13.59 -15.05
CA ALA A 90 26.80 14.33 -14.01
C ALA A 90 25.99 13.38 -13.13
N ILE A 91 26.23 13.40 -11.83
CA ILE A 91 25.47 12.65 -10.82
C ILE A 91 24.69 13.65 -9.95
N PRO A 92 23.38 13.45 -9.73
CA PRO A 92 22.62 14.27 -8.81
C PRO A 92 23.20 14.18 -7.39
N SER A 93 23.32 15.31 -6.71
CA SER A 93 23.95 15.43 -5.39
C SER A 93 23.21 16.45 -4.53
N ASN A 94 23.24 16.25 -3.22
CA ASN A 94 22.75 17.21 -2.23
C ASN A 94 23.90 17.62 -1.29
N MET A 95 24.00 18.90 -0.95
CA MET A 95 24.97 19.40 0.02
C MET A 95 24.46 19.30 1.47
N SER A 96 23.17 19.05 1.66
CA SER A 96 22.55 18.81 2.95
C SER A 96 22.19 17.33 3.11
N ALA A 97 22.38 16.77 4.30
CA ALA A 97 22.05 15.38 4.65
C ALA A 97 22.82 14.25 3.91
N SER A 98 24.13 14.37 3.76
CA SER A 98 25.06 13.38 3.17
C SER A 98 25.03 11.94 3.75
N GLY A 99 24.30 11.72 4.87
CA GLY A 99 24.07 10.39 5.45
C GLY A 99 22.71 9.75 5.15
N LYS A 100 21.73 10.50 4.64
CA LYS A 100 20.33 10.04 4.50
C LYS A 100 19.82 9.97 3.06
N GLY A 101 20.57 10.47 2.07
CA GLY A 101 20.21 10.43 0.65
C GLY A 101 20.49 9.08 -0.04
N VAL A 102 20.10 8.98 -1.30
CA VAL A 102 20.41 7.85 -2.19
C VAL A 102 21.93 7.77 -2.39
N ARG A 103 22.52 6.58 -2.18
CA ARG A 103 23.94 6.35 -2.47
C ARG A 103 24.08 5.79 -3.88
N PHE A 104 24.84 6.50 -4.72
CA PHE A 104 25.24 6.00 -6.03
C PHE A 104 26.54 5.24 -5.90
N GLY A 105 26.52 3.95 -6.22
CA GLY A 105 27.69 3.09 -6.29
C GLY A 105 27.79 2.45 -7.66
N PHE A 106 29.01 2.23 -8.14
CA PHE A 106 29.25 1.40 -9.34
C PHE A 106 28.99 -0.08 -9.09
N ILE A 107 29.00 -0.47 -7.81
CA ILE A 107 28.53 -1.78 -7.37
C ILE A 107 27.00 -1.65 -7.26
N PRO A 108 26.23 -2.53 -7.93
CA PRO A 108 24.77 -2.48 -7.89
C PRO A 108 24.27 -2.41 -6.45
N VAL A 109 23.24 -1.59 -6.24
CA VAL A 109 22.52 -1.34 -4.97
C VAL A 109 22.72 -2.49 -3.99
N ASP A 110 23.31 -2.16 -2.85
CA ASP A 110 23.57 -3.09 -1.75
C ASP A 110 22.33 -3.97 -1.53
N THR A 111 22.48 -5.28 -1.76
CA THR A 111 21.38 -6.25 -1.63
C THR A 111 20.64 -6.11 -0.31
N GLU A 112 21.30 -5.61 0.74
CA GLU A 112 20.69 -5.33 2.04
C GLU A 112 19.65 -4.21 2.01
N GLU A 113 19.80 -3.18 1.18
CA GLU A 113 18.83 -2.09 1.09
C GLU A 113 17.55 -2.55 0.39
N HIS A 114 17.70 -3.31 -0.70
CA HIS A 114 16.57 -3.95 -1.38
C HIS A 114 15.86 -4.93 -0.44
N LYS A 115 16.59 -5.84 0.21
CA LYS A 115 16.02 -6.79 1.19
C LYS A 115 15.32 -6.07 2.34
N SER A 116 15.88 -4.97 2.83
CA SER A 116 15.29 -4.17 3.91
C SER A 116 13.96 -3.53 3.47
N ALA A 117 13.88 -3.05 2.23
CA ALA A 117 12.63 -2.55 1.65
C ALA A 117 11.59 -3.67 1.53
N CYS A 118 11.97 -4.85 1.01
CA CYS A 118 11.05 -6.00 0.92
C CYS A 118 10.55 -6.43 2.31
N ARG A 119 11.45 -6.60 3.29
CA ARG A 119 11.05 -6.93 4.68
C ARG A 119 10.09 -5.90 5.28
N LEU A 120 10.25 -4.62 4.95
CA LEU A 120 9.31 -3.59 5.39
C LEU A 120 7.94 -3.77 4.72
N PHE A 121 7.89 -4.11 3.44
CA PHE A 121 6.65 -4.40 2.74
C PHE A 121 5.96 -5.63 3.32
N ASP A 122 6.71 -6.71 3.56
CA ASP A 122 6.20 -7.92 4.21
C ASP A 122 5.60 -7.60 5.59
N SER A 123 6.28 -6.78 6.39
CA SER A 123 5.75 -6.33 7.70
C SER A 123 4.47 -5.49 7.60
N ILE A 124 4.30 -4.76 6.50
CA ILE A 124 3.07 -3.99 6.25
C ILE A 124 1.94 -4.93 5.84
N ASP A 125 2.23 -5.88 4.97
CA ASP A 125 1.25 -6.85 4.48
C ASP A 125 0.78 -7.76 5.62
N GLU A 126 1.68 -8.22 6.48
CA GLU A 126 1.36 -8.96 7.72
C GLU A 126 0.52 -8.11 8.69
N PHE A 127 0.85 -6.83 8.85
CA PHE A 127 0.06 -5.92 9.67
C PHE A 127 -1.36 -5.72 9.12
N LEU A 128 -1.52 -5.63 7.80
CA LEU A 128 -2.83 -5.51 7.15
C LEU A 128 -3.60 -6.83 7.20
N GLY A 129 -2.92 -7.97 7.14
CA GLY A 129 -3.50 -9.32 7.20
C GLY A 129 -3.83 -9.80 8.62
N SER A 130 -3.67 -8.98 9.65
CA SER A 130 -3.88 -9.36 11.05
C SER A 130 -4.90 -8.47 11.77
N GLY A 131 -5.37 -8.94 12.92
CA GLY A 131 -6.32 -8.22 13.77
C GLY A 131 -7.61 -7.82 13.05
N ASP A 132 -8.11 -6.61 13.31
CA ASP A 132 -9.39 -6.12 12.80
C ASP A 132 -9.40 -5.86 11.27
N LEU A 133 -8.24 -5.94 10.60
CA LEU A 133 -8.16 -5.79 9.15
C LEU A 133 -8.04 -7.12 8.39
N ARG A 134 -7.80 -8.23 9.10
CA ARG A 134 -7.60 -9.56 8.50
C ARG A 134 -8.63 -9.88 7.42
N VAL A 135 -9.92 -9.75 7.75
CA VAL A 135 -11.02 -10.07 6.83
C VAL A 135 -11.06 -9.08 5.67
N ALA A 136 -10.97 -7.77 5.97
CA ALA A 136 -10.98 -6.75 4.93
C ALA A 136 -9.80 -6.92 3.95
N ASN A 137 -8.68 -7.41 4.46
CA ASN A 137 -7.51 -7.74 3.68
C ASN A 137 -7.72 -8.97 2.80
N ALA A 138 -8.19 -10.07 3.39
CA ALA A 138 -8.44 -11.32 2.69
C ALA A 138 -9.40 -11.11 1.51
N LEU A 139 -10.49 -10.38 1.72
CA LEU A 139 -11.44 -10.06 0.64
C LEU A 139 -10.81 -9.21 -0.46
N ALA A 140 -9.93 -8.27 -0.11
CA ALA A 140 -9.23 -7.42 -1.10
C ALA A 140 -8.18 -8.19 -1.91
N GLU A 141 -7.40 -9.07 -1.25
CA GLU A 141 -6.39 -9.90 -1.91
C GLU A 141 -7.04 -11.06 -2.68
N GLY A 142 -8.21 -11.53 -2.23
CA GLY A 142 -9.04 -12.52 -2.93
C GLY A 142 -9.66 -11.98 -4.23
N GLY A 143 -9.48 -10.70 -4.57
CA GLY A 143 -9.91 -10.14 -5.86
C GLY A 143 -11.40 -9.81 -5.96
N LEU A 144 -12.13 -9.77 -4.84
CA LEU A 144 -13.56 -9.51 -4.83
C LEU A 144 -13.87 -8.07 -5.27
N HIS A 145 -15.02 -7.91 -5.94
CA HIS A 145 -15.56 -6.60 -6.26
C HIS A 145 -16.20 -5.97 -5.02
N ALA A 146 -15.70 -4.80 -4.63
CA ALA A 146 -16.25 -4.05 -3.51
C ALA A 146 -17.58 -3.39 -3.87
N ALA A 147 -18.65 -3.77 -3.17
CA ALA A 147 -19.95 -3.12 -3.23
C ALA A 147 -20.17 -2.23 -1.99
N TRP A 148 -20.94 -1.15 -2.14
CA TRP A 148 -21.12 -0.13 -1.08
C TRP A 148 -22.57 0.07 -0.66
N ASP A 149 -23.50 -0.75 -1.17
CA ASP A 149 -24.88 -0.76 -0.73
C ASP A 149 -25.04 -1.36 0.68
N ALA A 150 -26.22 -1.15 1.26
CA ALA A 150 -26.48 -1.51 2.65
C ALA A 150 -26.33 -3.02 2.92
N ASP A 151 -26.74 -3.86 1.97
CA ASP A 151 -26.77 -5.31 2.12
C ASP A 151 -25.34 -5.86 2.13
N HIS A 152 -24.51 -5.44 1.17
CA HIS A 152 -23.09 -5.85 1.12
C HIS A 152 -22.31 -5.32 2.32
N LEU A 153 -22.55 -4.09 2.77
CA LEU A 153 -21.90 -3.56 3.96
C LEU A 153 -22.28 -4.34 5.23
N GLN A 154 -23.52 -4.82 5.33
CA GLN A 154 -23.95 -5.68 6.43
C GLN A 154 -23.29 -7.06 6.34
N LEU A 155 -23.19 -7.64 5.14
CA LEU A 155 -22.47 -8.88 4.89
C LEU A 155 -21.00 -8.77 5.30
N TYR A 156 -20.28 -7.75 4.84
CA TYR A 156 -18.88 -7.54 5.20
C TYR A 156 -18.70 -7.38 6.70
N ARG A 157 -19.63 -6.69 7.38
CA ARG A 157 -19.61 -6.56 8.84
C ARG A 157 -19.82 -7.91 9.54
N HIS A 158 -20.66 -8.78 9.00
CA HIS A 158 -20.86 -10.12 9.53
C HIS A 158 -19.59 -10.97 9.37
N LEU A 159 -18.95 -10.91 8.18
CA LEU A 159 -17.69 -11.60 7.91
C LEU A 159 -16.55 -11.16 8.84
N GLN A 160 -16.56 -9.94 9.39
CA GLN A 160 -15.55 -9.52 10.38
C GLN A 160 -15.50 -10.43 11.63
N SER A 161 -16.61 -11.11 11.96
CA SER A 161 -16.67 -12.06 13.07
C SER A 161 -16.47 -13.53 12.67
N ALA A 162 -16.31 -13.81 11.37
CA ALA A 162 -16.13 -15.15 10.84
C ALA A 162 -14.68 -15.63 11.03
N SER A 163 -14.51 -16.95 11.08
CA SER A 163 -13.21 -17.63 11.06
C SER A 163 -12.49 -17.45 9.73
N ASP A 164 -11.19 -17.78 9.68
CA ASP A 164 -10.40 -17.70 8.46
C ASP A 164 -10.97 -18.63 7.38
N ASP A 165 -11.35 -19.85 7.75
CA ASP A 165 -11.92 -20.85 6.85
C ASP A 165 -13.25 -20.38 6.26
N GLU A 166 -14.14 -19.78 7.07
CA GLU A 166 -15.42 -19.25 6.57
C GLU A 166 -15.23 -18.08 5.59
N VAL A 167 -14.20 -17.26 5.78
CA VAL A 167 -13.87 -16.16 4.85
C VAL A 167 -13.32 -16.72 3.55
N GLU A 168 -12.45 -17.73 3.61
CA GLU A 168 -11.90 -18.40 2.43
C GLU A 168 -13.01 -19.11 1.63
N ASP A 169 -13.91 -19.84 2.31
CA ASP A 169 -15.07 -20.47 1.69
C ASP A 169 -15.97 -19.45 0.98
N TYR A 170 -16.17 -18.28 1.59
CA TYR A 170 -16.91 -17.18 0.96
C TYR A 170 -16.21 -16.65 -0.30
N ILE A 171 -14.88 -16.49 -0.27
CA ILE A 171 -14.10 -16.05 -1.44
C ILE A 171 -14.21 -17.08 -2.56
N HIS A 172 -14.06 -18.36 -2.25
CA HIS A 172 -14.24 -19.45 -3.23
C HIS A 172 -15.63 -19.46 -3.83
N HIS A 173 -16.67 -19.39 -2.99
CA HIS A 173 -18.04 -19.34 -3.46
C HIS A 173 -18.29 -18.15 -4.40
N TRP A 174 -17.74 -16.98 -4.06
CA TRP A 174 -17.87 -15.79 -4.90
C TRP A 174 -17.23 -16.00 -6.29
N HIS A 175 -16.04 -16.60 -6.35
CA HIS A 175 -15.38 -16.91 -7.63
C HIS A 175 -16.14 -17.96 -8.43
N ASP A 176 -16.67 -19.01 -7.79
CA ASP A 176 -17.50 -20.01 -8.46
C ASP A 176 -18.75 -19.37 -9.07
N GLU A 177 -19.38 -18.42 -8.37
CA GLU A 177 -20.52 -17.67 -8.92
C GLU A 177 -20.12 -16.78 -10.10
N GLN A 178 -19.00 -16.04 -10.00
CA GLN A 178 -18.50 -15.24 -11.11
C GLN A 178 -18.19 -16.11 -12.33
N ASP A 179 -17.48 -17.22 -12.16
CA ASP A 179 -17.14 -18.15 -13.24
C ASP A 179 -18.39 -18.70 -13.91
N ARG A 180 -19.43 -19.04 -13.13
CA ARG A 180 -20.73 -19.45 -13.70
C ARG A 180 -21.39 -18.36 -14.51
N PHE A 181 -21.36 -17.10 -14.05
CA PHE A 181 -21.92 -15.98 -14.81
C PHE A 181 -21.11 -15.68 -16.08
N GLU A 182 -19.78 -15.69 -16.01
CA GLU A 182 -18.90 -15.45 -17.15
C GLU A 182 -19.04 -16.54 -18.22
N ASN A 183 -19.24 -17.79 -17.80
CA ASN A 183 -19.48 -18.92 -18.69
C ASN A 183 -20.94 -19.09 -19.12
N MET A 184 -21.87 -18.29 -18.59
CA MET A 184 -23.32 -18.39 -18.83
C MET A 184 -23.92 -19.74 -18.40
N ASP A 185 -23.37 -20.37 -17.37
CA ASP A 185 -23.84 -21.63 -16.78
C ASP A 185 -24.92 -21.37 -15.72
N PHE A 186 -26.11 -20.96 -16.17
CA PHE A 186 -27.28 -20.68 -15.31
C PHE A 186 -28.03 -21.96 -14.87
#